data_AF-A0A9X2YBJ5-F1
#
_entry.id   AF-A0A9X2YBJ5-F1
#
_cell.length_a   1.000
_cell.length_b   1.000
_cell.length_c   1.000
_cell.angle_alpha   90.00
_cell.angle_beta   90.00
_cell.angle_gamma   90.00
#
_symmetry.space_group_name_H-M   'P 1'
#
loop_
_entity.id
_entity.type
_entity.pdbx_description
1 polymer ?
#
loop_
_entity_poly.entity_id
_entity_poly.type
_entity_poly.pdbx_seq_one_letter_code
_entity_poly.pdbx_strand_id
1 'polypeptide(L)'
;MSTAGISTLQEFDVELEAVNLRGQWVYDEMLESVVGGPNRPIEGHKPDFVLTATAAVWRRVSEGEVGVASAIATRKIKFVGPIKVAMAHMAVLSAGLSLVGQVDGLVWGD
;
A
#
# COMPACT_ATOMS: atom_id res chain seq x y z
N MET A 1 24.96 -10.62 15.23
CA MET A 1 24.44 -9.28 14.88
C MET A 1 24.47 -9.17 13.37
N SER A 2 23.33 -9.27 12.71
CA SER A 2 23.17 -8.99 11.28
C SER A 2 21.77 -8.42 11.07
N THR A 3 21.61 -7.13 11.38
CA THR A 3 20.50 -6.31 10.91
C THR A 3 20.81 -5.94 9.46
N ALA A 4 20.38 -6.79 8.52
CA ALA A 4 20.22 -6.36 7.14
C ALA A 4 19.12 -5.30 7.16
N GLY A 5 19.55 -4.04 7.21
CA GLY A 5 18.67 -2.89 7.22
C GLY A 5 17.79 -2.90 5.97
N ILE A 6 16.58 -2.40 6.13
CA ILE A 6 15.66 -2.13 5.02
C ILE A 6 16.36 -1.09 4.15
N SER A 7 17.04 -1.55 3.09
CA SER A 7 17.68 -0.69 2.10
C SER A 7 16.61 0.24 1.54
N THR A 8 16.89 1.53 1.56
CA THR A 8 15.98 2.55 1.04
C THR A 8 15.63 2.26 -0.43
N LEU A 9 14.45 2.66 -0.90
CA LEU A 9 14.03 2.46 -2.31
C LEU A 9 15.06 2.98 -3.32
N GLN A 10 15.88 3.97 -2.92
CA GLN A 10 16.99 4.50 -3.69
C GLN A 10 18.16 3.52 -3.81
N GLU A 11 18.51 2.83 -2.73
CA GLU A 11 19.57 1.81 -2.74
C GLU A 11 19.14 0.59 -3.58
N PHE A 12 17.85 0.24 -3.54
CA PHE A 12 17.29 -0.80 -4.41
C PHE A 12 17.36 -0.41 -5.90
N ASP A 13 16.99 0.83 -6.27
CA ASP A 13 17.10 1.32 -7.66
C ASP A 13 18.56 1.30 -8.18
N VAL A 14 19.52 1.68 -7.33
CA VAL A 14 20.96 1.63 -7.65
C VAL A 14 21.46 0.20 -7.83
N GLU A 15 21.04 -0.73 -6.97
CA GLU A 15 21.39 -2.14 -7.10
C GLU A 15 20.81 -2.74 -8.39
N LEU A 16 19.61 -2.31 -8.81
CA LEU A 16 18.90 -2.82 -9.98
C LEU A 16 19.44 -2.27 -11.30
N GLU A 17 19.91 -1.04 -11.28
CA GLU A 17 20.75 -0.49 -12.35
C GLU A 17 22.07 -1.25 -12.46
N ALA A 18 22.73 -1.56 -11.34
CA ALA A 18 24.00 -2.29 -11.33
C ALA A 18 23.87 -3.71 -11.90
N VAL A 19 22.71 -4.36 -11.76
CA VAL A 19 22.43 -5.67 -12.36
C VAL A 19 21.74 -5.59 -13.74
N ASN A 20 21.62 -4.38 -14.30
CA ASN A 20 21.09 -4.13 -15.65
C ASN A 20 19.66 -4.67 -15.86
N LEU A 21 18.87 -4.75 -14.79
CA LEU A 21 17.47 -5.16 -14.82
C LEU A 21 16.54 -3.98 -15.16
N ARG A 22 17.05 -2.75 -15.05
CA ARG A 22 16.37 -1.52 -15.47
C ARG A 22 16.12 -1.54 -16.98
N GLY A 23 14.87 -1.37 -17.41
CA GLY A 23 14.47 -1.38 -18.83
C GLY A 23 13.88 -2.71 -19.33
N GLN A 24 13.70 -3.71 -18.48
CA GLN A 24 12.74 -4.79 -18.77
C GLN A 24 11.33 -4.26 -18.55
N TRP A 25 10.47 -4.32 -19.58
CA TRP A 25 9.09 -3.81 -19.51
C TRP A 25 8.31 -4.31 -18.28
N VAL A 26 8.55 -5.56 -17.87
CA VAL A 26 7.92 -6.17 -16.69
C VAL A 26 8.39 -5.52 -15.38
N TYR A 27 9.63 -5.06 -15.32
CA TYR A 27 10.21 -4.45 -14.13
C TYR A 27 9.73 -2.99 -13.97
N ASP A 28 9.67 -2.22 -15.05
CA ASP A 28 9.16 -0.84 -15.00
C ASP A 28 7.67 -0.81 -14.64
N GLU A 29 6.86 -1.74 -15.19
CA GLU A 29 5.45 -1.90 -14.83
C GLU A 29 5.28 -2.33 -13.36
N MET A 30 6.15 -3.23 -12.88
CA MET A 30 6.19 -3.61 -11.46
C MET A 30 6.54 -2.41 -10.58
N LEU A 31 7.54 -1.61 -10.95
CA LEU A 31 7.97 -0.43 -10.19
C LEU A 31 6.87 0.63 -10.14
N GLU A 32 6.19 0.88 -11.26
CA GLU A 32 5.02 1.76 -11.31
C GLU A 32 3.88 1.27 -10.40
N SER A 33 3.65 -0.05 -10.36
CA SER A 33 2.62 -0.66 -9.52
C SER A 33 2.97 -0.68 -8.01
N VAL A 34 4.25 -0.78 -7.66
CA VAL A 34 4.74 -0.91 -6.28
C VAL A 34 5.03 0.45 -5.66
N VAL A 35 5.59 1.39 -6.43
CA VAL A 35 6.01 2.73 -5.93
C VAL A 35 4.86 3.73 -5.94
N GLY A 36 3.78 3.47 -6.70
CA GLY A 36 2.60 4.34 -6.69
C GLY A 36 2.98 5.78 -6.96
N GLY A 37 3.38 6.09 -8.20
CA GLY A 37 3.54 7.48 -8.64
C GLY A 37 2.33 8.33 -8.22
N PRO A 38 2.53 9.63 -7.95
CA PRO A 38 1.55 10.46 -7.25
C PRO A 38 0.22 10.48 -8.03
N ASN A 39 -0.79 9.82 -7.48
CA ASN A 39 -2.19 9.92 -7.89
C ASN A 39 -2.46 9.77 -9.40
N ARG A 40 -1.93 8.73 -10.06
CA ARG A 40 -2.56 8.27 -11.31
C ARG A 40 -3.21 6.91 -11.09
N PRO A 41 -4.54 6.78 -11.33
CA PRO A 41 -5.12 5.49 -11.62
C PRO A 41 -4.25 4.82 -12.68
N ILE A 42 -3.84 3.57 -12.48
CA ILE A 42 -3.19 2.78 -13.54
C ILE A 42 -4.12 2.87 -14.75
N GLU A 43 -3.63 3.48 -15.83
CA GLU A 43 -4.47 3.90 -16.95
C GLU A 43 -5.08 2.63 -17.59
N GLY A 44 -6.41 2.52 -17.57
CA GLY A 44 -7.13 1.32 -18.02
C GLY A 44 -7.46 0.28 -16.93
N HIS A 45 -6.99 0.44 -15.70
CA HIS A 45 -7.32 -0.45 -14.59
C HIS A 45 -8.39 0.17 -13.68
N LYS A 46 -9.61 -0.35 -13.75
CA LYS A 46 -10.67 0.02 -12.80
C LYS A 46 -10.47 -0.81 -11.52
N PRO A 47 -10.21 -0.19 -10.36
CA PRO A 47 -10.12 -0.95 -9.12
C PRO A 47 -11.45 -1.62 -8.81
N ASP A 48 -11.41 -2.89 -8.39
CA ASP A 48 -12.60 -3.65 -8.00
C ASP A 48 -13.34 -2.98 -6.84
N PHE A 49 -12.59 -2.29 -5.97
CA PHE A 49 -13.14 -1.48 -4.90
C PHE A 49 -12.21 -0.32 -4.52
N VAL A 50 -12.79 0.72 -3.93
CA VAL A 50 -12.10 1.90 -3.43
C VAL A 50 -12.43 2.08 -1.95
N LEU A 51 -11.39 2.31 -1.15
CA LEU A 51 -11.50 2.66 0.26
C LEU A 51 -11.11 4.12 0.45
N THR A 52 -11.92 4.88 1.18
CA THR A 52 -11.63 6.29 1.51
C THR A 52 -11.83 6.54 2.99
N ALA A 53 -10.84 7.18 3.61
CA ALA A 53 -10.86 7.58 5.02
C ALA A 53 -9.91 8.76 5.22
N THR A 54 -9.99 9.41 6.38
CA THR A 54 -9.03 10.46 6.75
C THR A 54 -7.67 9.86 7.11
N ALA A 55 -6.60 10.65 7.02
CA ALA A 55 -5.25 10.20 7.40
C ALA A 55 -5.20 9.68 8.85
N ALA A 56 -5.90 10.35 9.77
CA ALA A 56 -6.03 9.90 11.15
C ALA A 56 -6.67 8.50 11.28
N VAL A 57 -7.65 8.16 10.43
CA VAL A 57 -8.24 6.81 10.43
C VAL A 57 -7.25 5.79 9.87
N TRP A 58 -6.55 6.12 8.78
CA TRP A 58 -5.56 5.22 8.19
C TRP A 58 -4.41 4.91 9.15
N ARG A 59 -3.92 5.92 9.87
CA ARG A 59 -2.89 5.77 10.89
C ARG A 59 -3.30 4.77 11.97
N ARG A 60 -4.46 4.97 12.59
CA ARG A 60 -4.97 4.09 13.66
C ARG A 60 -5.20 2.66 13.20
N VAL A 61 -5.58 2.48 11.94
CA VAL A 61 -5.74 1.15 11.34
C VAL A 61 -4.39 0.48 11.10
N SER A 62 -3.41 1.23 10.62
CA SER A 62 -2.05 0.73 10.38
C SER A 62 -1.30 0.37 11.66
N GLU A 63 -1.53 1.12 12.74
CA GLU A 63 -0.99 0.87 14.08
C GLU A 63 -1.72 -0.28 14.81
N GLY A 64 -2.79 -0.82 14.21
CA GLY A 64 -3.58 -1.91 14.79
C GLY A 64 -4.55 -1.47 15.90
N GLU A 65 -4.68 -0.18 16.18
CA GLU A 65 -5.65 0.33 17.17
C GLU A 65 -7.10 0.07 16.77
N VAL A 66 -7.37 0.06 15.46
CA VAL A 66 -8.70 -0.19 14.90
C VAL A 66 -8.59 -1.23 13.79
N GLY A 67 -9.30 -2.35 13.92
CA GLY A 67 -9.38 -3.33 12.85
C GLY A 67 -10.11 -2.77 11.61
N VAL A 68 -9.60 -3.06 10.41
CA VAL A 68 -10.16 -2.61 9.12
C VAL A 68 -11.64 -2.94 9.01
N ALA A 69 -12.04 -4.17 9.38
CA ALA A 69 -13.43 -4.62 9.34
C ALA A 69 -14.33 -3.76 10.25
N SER A 70 -13.85 -3.41 11.45
CA SER A 70 -14.57 -2.54 12.39
C SER A 70 -14.65 -1.10 11.88
N ALA A 71 -13.59 -0.58 11.26
CA ALA A 71 -13.57 0.75 10.67
C ALA A 71 -14.54 0.89 9.48
N ILE A 72 -14.68 -0.18 8.67
CA ILE A 72 -15.68 -0.25 7.59
C ILE A 72 -17.10 -0.34 8.19
N ALA A 73 -17.33 -1.24 9.16
CA ALA A 73 -18.64 -1.43 9.79
C ALA A 73 -19.15 -0.15 10.47
N THR A 74 -18.25 0.63 11.08
CA THR A 74 -18.54 1.92 11.72
C THR A 74 -18.51 3.11 10.76
N ARG A 75 -18.38 2.86 9.44
CA ARG A 75 -18.35 3.88 8.36
C ARG A 75 -17.22 4.91 8.48
N LYS A 76 -16.19 4.63 9.27
CA LYS A 76 -14.96 5.44 9.33
C LYS A 76 -14.12 5.28 8.07
N ILE A 77 -14.13 4.07 7.50
CA ILE A 77 -13.66 3.81 6.14
C ILE A 77 -14.89 3.65 5.26
N LYS A 78 -15.02 4.54 4.27
CA LYS A 78 -16.03 4.42 3.22
C LYS A 78 -15.53 3.42 2.19
N PHE A 79 -16.41 2.53 1.78
CA PHE A 79 -16.15 1.49 0.80
C PHE A 79 -17.04 1.70 -0.43
N VAL A 80 -16.44 1.68 -1.62
CA VAL A 80 -17.13 1.78 -2.91
C VAL A 80 -16.73 0.59 -3.77
N GLY A 81 -17.67 -0.29 -4.08
CA GLY A 81 -17.43 -1.50 -4.88
C GLY A 81 -18.32 -2.67 -4.45
N PRO A 82 -18.09 -3.89 -4.96
CA PRO A 82 -18.80 -5.09 -4.52
C PRO A 82 -18.27 -5.58 -3.16
N ILE A 83 -19.12 -5.58 -2.13
CA ILE A 83 -18.75 -6.02 -0.77
C ILE A 83 -18.17 -7.44 -0.74
N LYS A 84 -18.68 -8.35 -1.59
CA LYS A 84 -18.17 -9.74 -1.67
C LYS A 84 -16.69 -9.79 -2.07
N VAL A 85 -16.27 -8.94 -3.00
CA VAL A 85 -14.87 -8.86 -3.45
C VAL A 85 -14.01 -8.32 -2.31
N ALA A 86 -14.46 -7.24 -1.66
CA ALA A 86 -13.78 -6.70 -0.48
C ALA A 86 -13.53 -7.76 0.60
N MET A 87 -14.58 -8.50 0.95
CA MET A 87 -14.53 -9.55 1.98
C MET A 87 -13.55 -10.66 1.63
N ALA A 88 -13.44 -11.04 0.36
CA ALA A 88 -12.45 -12.02 -0.10
C ALA A 88 -11.01 -11.53 0.10
N HIS A 89 -10.78 -10.22 0.04
CA HIS A 89 -9.46 -9.60 0.21
C HIS A 89 -9.20 -9.02 1.60
N MET A 90 -10.15 -9.11 2.56
CA MET A 90 -10.04 -8.45 3.86
C MET A 90 -8.82 -8.87 4.68
N ALA A 91 -8.43 -10.15 4.62
CA ALA A 91 -7.24 -10.64 5.33
C ALA A 91 -5.96 -10.02 4.75
N VAL A 92 -5.84 -10.00 3.42
CA VAL A 92 -4.69 -9.40 2.71
C VAL A 92 -4.64 -7.89 2.93
N LEU A 93 -5.79 -7.21 2.84
CA LEU A 93 -5.91 -5.78 3.12
C LEU A 93 -5.48 -5.43 4.55
N SER A 94 -5.90 -6.23 5.54
CA SER A 94 -5.52 -6.00 6.94
C SER A 94 -4.02 -6.19 7.13
N ALA A 95 -3.43 -7.24 6.55
CA ALA A 95 -1.99 -7.47 6.59
C ALA A 95 -1.22 -6.32 5.92
N GLY A 96 -1.65 -5.88 4.74
CA GLY A 96 -1.03 -4.77 4.01
C GLY A 96 -1.06 -3.46 4.80
N LEU A 97 -2.19 -3.12 5.42
CA LEU A 97 -2.29 -1.91 6.24
C LEU A 97 -1.44 -2.00 7.51
N SER A 98 -1.31 -3.18 8.13
CA SER A 98 -0.38 -3.37 9.24
C SER A 98 1.09 -3.22 8.82
N LEU A 99 1.46 -3.64 7.60
CA LEU A 99 2.81 -3.42 7.06
C LEU A 99 3.09 -1.93 6.85
N VAL A 100 2.09 -1.15 6.41
CA VAL A 100 2.22 0.32 6.30
C VAL A 100 2.56 0.95 7.65
N GLY A 101 1.98 0.45 8.74
CA GLY A 101 2.26 0.93 10.10
C GLY A 101 3.68 0.60 10.60
N GLN A 102 4.37 -0.32 9.94
CA GLN A 102 5.75 -0.71 10.25
C GLN A 102 6.79 0.08 9.44
N VAL A 103 6.35 0.94 8.51
CA VAL A 103 7.25 1.77 7.70
C VAL A 103 7.76 2.93 8.56
N ASP A 104 9.03 2.85 8.97
CA ASP A 104 9.71 3.94 9.66
C ASP A 104 9.77 5.20 8.78
N GLY A 105 9.43 6.35 9.36
CA GLY A 105 9.46 7.65 8.67
C GLY A 105 8.23 7.98 7.82
N LEU A 106 7.16 7.17 7.86
CA LEU A 106 5.91 7.48 7.18
C LEU A 106 5.26 8.76 7.76
N VAL A 107 5.17 9.80 6.93
CA VAL A 107 4.46 11.05 7.26
C VAL A 107 3.04 10.95 6.75
N TRP A 108 2.08 10.95 7.68
CA TRP A 108 0.67 11.06 7.35
C TRP A 108 0.36 12.51 6.97
N GLY A 109 -0.27 12.74 5.81
CA GLY A 109 -0.72 14.08 5.42
C GLY A 109 -1.83 14.59 6.35
N ASP A 110 -1.82 15.90 6.64
CA ASP A 110 -2.85 16.57 7.45
C ASP A 110 -4.19 16.70 6.71
#